data_AF-A0A8B9EPD6-F1
#
_entry.id   AF-A0A8B9EPD6-F1
#
_cell.length_a   1.000
_cell.length_b   1.000
_cell.length_c   1.000
_cell.angle_alpha   90.00
_cell.angle_beta   90.00
_cell.angle_gamma   90.00
#
_symmetry.space_group_name_H-M   'P 1'
#
loop_
_entity.id
_entity.type
_entity.pdbx_description
1 polymer ?
#
loop_
_entity_poly.entity_id
_entity_poly.type
_entity_poly.pdbx_seq_one_letter_code
_entity_poly.pdbx_strand_id
1 'polypeptide(L)'
;MAAALLLLLLLPPPLPVARSENVEVLCAGTACYTLHRDELGWNGAQERCRHNGGNLAPVGSAAEAERLGQLMAASAAGAAWIGLRLERGHCMQPQEPLRGFTWVAGGEPGNYSAWLAEPQVTCLSTRCVTLQPAGPDRTLGWVDRSCRATLPAFLCKFSFQGMCGPLWLGGPGRVSYVTPFGVSSPRLAAAPFGTLAEAVCEGAKGPAFTLCKGPLEGGGFAWHPPGPLCPASCAHSNGGCQQLCLEEPGQPLRCTCQPGYILGPDMASCLLEDACHSNPCQGSCQPRPGGFECICETGYVLAPDGRRCLDVDECLEGPCQHECHNTAGSFTCTCQPGYRLTGPGGRHCHDEDECAQPGTCPQLCLNLPGSFQCACRPGYQPGGDTCLDVDECLRNPCPGPCRNLPGSFECLCPPGFLPQEDGHGCRATPTAREEPAGTPETTSILQTAGAPWTTSTRSPSATPSRMMLPAPTALGSDHSPEHGADGPRLLLYYILGSLVAILVLLAFALVMLACRKRAAKREKQPAKSAADNYCWVPEQPESHGGAGSERR
;
A
#
# COMPACT_ATOMS: atom_id res chain seq x y z
N MET A 1 -20.41 44.82 -65.83
CA MET A 1 -19.89 43.44 -65.58
C MET A 1 -18.62 43.42 -64.71
N ALA A 2 -17.78 44.46 -64.70
CA ALA A 2 -16.57 44.48 -63.85
C ALA A 2 -16.81 44.91 -62.38
N ALA A 3 -17.89 45.64 -62.06
CA ALA A 3 -18.17 46.10 -60.70
C ALA A 3 -18.81 45.05 -59.77
N ALA A 4 -19.44 44.01 -60.35
CA ALA A 4 -20.07 42.94 -59.56
C ALA A 4 -19.07 41.85 -59.12
N LEU A 5 -17.94 41.71 -59.81
CA LEU A 5 -16.88 40.76 -59.41
C LEU A 5 -16.01 41.27 -58.25
N LEU A 6 -15.92 42.59 -58.05
CA LEU A 6 -15.08 43.16 -56.99
C LEU A 6 -15.75 43.11 -55.60
N LEU A 7 -17.08 43.03 -55.52
CA LEU A 7 -17.80 42.94 -54.23
C LEU A 7 -17.78 41.52 -53.62
N LEU A 8 -17.52 40.49 -54.41
CA LEU A 8 -17.40 39.10 -53.95
C LEU A 8 -16.06 38.79 -53.28
N LEU A 9 -15.06 39.68 -53.42
CA LEU A 9 -13.73 39.54 -52.81
C LEU A 9 -13.60 40.27 -51.46
N LEU A 10 -14.65 40.94 -50.98
CA LEU A 10 -14.68 41.67 -49.70
C LEU A 10 -15.57 41.01 -48.63
N LEU A 11 -16.13 39.82 -48.92
CA LEU A 11 -16.75 39.01 -47.87
C LEU A 11 -15.63 38.36 -47.06
N PRO A 12 -15.56 38.58 -45.73
CA PRO A 12 -14.64 37.82 -44.90
C PRO A 12 -14.91 36.33 -45.13
N PRO A 13 -13.88 35.48 -45.17
CA PRO A 13 -14.11 34.04 -45.22
C PRO A 13 -15.04 33.69 -44.05
N PRO A 14 -16.03 32.80 -44.23
CA PRO A 14 -16.79 32.32 -43.09
C PRO A 14 -15.75 31.81 -42.08
N LEU A 15 -15.76 32.39 -40.87
CA LEU A 15 -15.03 31.84 -39.73
C LEU A 15 -15.29 30.33 -39.76
N PRO A 16 -14.26 29.47 -39.59
CA PRO A 16 -14.49 28.05 -39.54
C PRO A 16 -15.46 27.82 -38.38
N VAL A 17 -16.73 27.58 -38.72
CA VAL A 17 -17.70 27.00 -37.80
C VAL A 17 -17.02 25.73 -37.36
N ALA A 18 -16.57 25.71 -36.11
CA ALA A 18 -15.92 24.57 -35.50
C ALA A 18 -16.80 23.36 -35.80
N ARG A 19 -16.32 22.50 -36.70
CA ARG A 19 -17.00 21.25 -37.02
C ARG A 19 -17.17 20.58 -35.66
N SER A 20 -18.42 20.35 -35.28
CA SER A 20 -18.79 19.49 -34.16
C SER A 20 -18.30 18.08 -34.48
N GLU A 21 -17.00 17.85 -34.35
CA GLU A 21 -16.40 16.54 -34.39
C GLU A 21 -16.95 15.80 -33.18
N ASN A 22 -17.59 14.65 -33.41
CA ASN A 22 -17.97 13.70 -32.37
C ASN A 22 -16.67 13.13 -31.77
N VAL A 23 -15.99 13.93 -30.97
CA VAL A 23 -14.80 13.56 -30.24
C VAL A 23 -15.27 12.87 -28.97
N GLU A 24 -14.90 11.61 -28.80
CA GLU A 24 -15.16 10.92 -27.54
C GLU A 24 -14.25 11.50 -26.46
N VAL A 25 -14.87 11.88 -25.33
CA VAL A 25 -14.20 12.49 -24.20
C VAL A 25 -14.36 11.61 -22.98
N LEU A 26 -13.26 11.33 -22.30
CA LEU A 26 -13.24 10.65 -21.03
C LEU A 26 -12.54 11.54 -20.00
N CYS A 27 -13.27 12.01 -19.00
CA CYS A 27 -12.73 12.84 -17.93
C CYS A 27 -12.70 12.06 -16.60
N ALA A 28 -11.55 12.07 -15.93
CA ALA A 28 -11.35 11.39 -14.64
C ALA A 28 -10.31 12.13 -13.78
N GLY A 29 -10.65 12.39 -12.52
CA GLY A 29 -9.75 13.08 -11.58
C GLY A 29 -9.41 14.50 -12.04
N THR A 30 -8.15 14.76 -12.36
CA THR A 30 -7.65 16.07 -12.81
C THR A 30 -7.30 16.12 -14.30
N ALA A 31 -7.72 15.10 -15.07
CA ALA A 31 -7.44 15.01 -16.50
C ALA A 31 -8.63 14.59 -17.35
N CYS A 32 -8.65 15.06 -18.60
CA CYS A 32 -9.54 14.58 -19.66
C CYS A 32 -8.72 14.06 -20.83
N TYR A 33 -9.23 13.02 -21.45
CA TYR A 33 -8.64 12.38 -22.61
C TYR A 33 -9.61 12.49 -23.78
N THR A 34 -9.09 12.84 -24.94
CA THR A 34 -9.86 12.94 -26.18
C THR A 34 -9.24 12.08 -27.26
N LEU A 35 -10.10 11.42 -28.03
CA LEU A 35 -9.67 10.65 -29.19
C LEU A 35 -10.03 11.38 -30.47
N HIS A 36 -9.02 11.88 -31.17
CA HIS A 36 -9.16 12.54 -32.46
C HIS A 36 -8.93 11.53 -33.60
N ARG A 37 -9.64 11.72 -34.71
CA ARG A 37 -9.64 10.81 -35.88
C ARG A 37 -9.10 11.45 -37.15
N ASP A 38 -8.06 12.27 -37.00
CA ASP A 38 -7.38 12.88 -38.14
C ASP A 38 -6.13 12.08 -38.50
N GLU A 39 -5.91 11.89 -39.81
CA GLU A 39 -4.70 11.23 -40.29
C GLU A 39 -3.50 12.17 -40.21
N LEU A 40 -2.70 12.03 -39.16
CA LEU A 40 -1.56 12.91 -38.88
C LEU A 40 -0.30 12.13 -38.51
N GLY A 41 0.86 12.72 -38.81
CA GLY A 41 2.12 12.33 -38.22
C GLY A 41 2.21 12.77 -36.76
N TRP A 42 3.11 12.17 -35.99
CA TRP A 42 3.17 12.38 -34.54
C TRP A 42 3.35 13.86 -34.15
N ASN A 43 4.19 14.61 -34.86
CA ASN A 43 4.39 16.05 -34.58
C ASN A 43 3.14 16.88 -34.88
N GLY A 44 2.39 16.54 -35.93
CA GLY A 44 1.13 17.21 -36.27
C GLY A 44 0.05 16.92 -35.24
N ALA A 45 -0.02 15.67 -34.76
CA ALA A 45 -0.91 15.27 -33.68
C ALA A 45 -0.57 16.00 -32.37
N GLN A 46 0.72 16.09 -32.02
CA GLN A 46 1.19 16.83 -30.85
C GLN A 46 0.83 18.32 -30.93
N GLU A 47 1.04 18.96 -32.08
CA GLU A 47 0.67 20.37 -32.26
C GLU A 47 -0.84 20.58 -32.16
N ARG A 48 -1.64 19.66 -32.69
CA ARG A 48 -3.11 19.70 -32.57
C ARG A 48 -3.57 19.59 -31.12
N CYS A 49 -2.95 18.75 -30.30
CA CYS A 49 -3.24 18.71 -28.86
C CYS A 49 -2.84 20.02 -28.16
N ARG A 50 -1.68 20.58 -28.50
CA ARG A 50 -1.18 21.84 -27.91
C ARG A 50 -2.03 23.05 -28.23
N HIS A 51 -2.56 23.12 -29.45
CA HIS A 51 -3.48 24.19 -29.85
C HIS A 51 -4.72 24.27 -28.93
N ASN A 52 -5.16 23.13 -28.42
CA ASN A 52 -6.29 23.05 -27.50
C ASN A 52 -5.87 23.07 -26.01
N GLY A 53 -4.61 23.37 -25.70
CA GLY A 53 -4.10 23.47 -24.33
C GLY A 53 -3.71 22.14 -23.67
N GLY A 54 -3.52 21.08 -24.46
CA GLY A 54 -3.11 19.75 -23.99
C GLY A 54 -1.82 19.24 -24.64
N ASN A 55 -1.54 17.96 -24.46
CA ASN A 55 -0.44 17.26 -25.12
C ASN A 55 -0.91 15.86 -25.57
N LEU A 56 -0.14 15.18 -26.41
CA LEU A 56 -0.38 13.75 -26.63
C LEU A 56 -0.35 13.01 -25.29
N ALA A 57 -1.30 12.10 -25.11
CA ALA A 57 -1.58 11.47 -23.83
C ALA A 57 -0.39 10.61 -23.35
N PRO A 58 0.12 10.82 -22.11
CA PRO A 58 0.97 9.86 -21.45
C PRO A 58 0.19 8.64 -20.96
N VAL A 59 0.92 7.54 -20.69
CA VAL A 59 0.38 6.33 -20.08
C VAL A 59 1.31 5.93 -18.94
N GLY A 60 1.14 6.60 -17.80
CA GLY A 60 2.05 6.46 -16.64
C GLY A 60 1.71 5.30 -15.72
N SER A 61 0.53 4.68 -15.84
CA SER A 61 0.06 3.62 -14.95
C SER A 61 -0.88 2.62 -15.65
N ALA A 62 -1.04 1.44 -15.05
CA ALA A 62 -1.99 0.43 -15.52
C ALA A 62 -3.44 0.95 -15.56
N ALA A 63 -3.84 1.73 -14.55
CA ALA A 63 -5.17 2.33 -14.49
C ALA A 63 -5.40 3.38 -15.59
N GLU A 64 -4.37 4.15 -15.97
CA GLU A 64 -4.46 5.09 -17.10
C GLU A 64 -4.53 4.34 -18.44
N ALA A 65 -3.76 3.27 -18.59
CA ALA A 65 -3.80 2.42 -19.78
C ALA A 65 -5.18 1.77 -19.99
N GLU A 66 -5.78 1.23 -18.93
CA GLU A 66 -7.11 0.63 -18.99
C GLU A 66 -8.18 1.63 -19.45
N ARG A 67 -8.18 2.85 -18.89
CA ARG A 67 -9.11 3.93 -19.27
C ARG A 67 -8.96 4.32 -20.73
N LEU A 68 -7.73 4.50 -21.21
CA LEU A 68 -7.47 4.78 -22.62
C LEU A 68 -7.92 3.62 -23.53
N GLY A 69 -7.83 2.38 -23.04
CA GLY A 69 -8.36 1.19 -23.70
C GLY A 69 -9.86 1.22 -23.86
N GLN A 70 -10.58 1.61 -22.80
CA GLN A 70 -12.03 1.77 -22.86
C GLN A 70 -12.43 2.84 -23.90
N LEU A 71 -11.72 3.97 -23.95
CA LEU A 71 -11.94 5.03 -24.93
C LEU A 71 -11.68 4.57 -26.38
N MET A 72 -10.60 3.83 -26.62
CA MET A 72 -10.30 3.25 -27.94
C MET A 72 -11.29 2.15 -28.34
N ALA A 73 -11.78 1.36 -27.38
CA ALA A 73 -12.73 0.28 -27.63
C ALA A 73 -14.14 0.78 -27.92
N ALA A 74 -14.63 1.76 -27.14
CA ALA A 74 -15.94 2.38 -27.34
C ALA A 74 -16.08 3.04 -28.72
N SER A 75 -14.98 3.63 -29.19
CA SER A 75 -14.88 4.27 -30.49
C SER A 75 -14.59 3.32 -31.65
N ALA A 76 -14.26 2.05 -31.41
CA ALA A 76 -13.75 1.12 -32.41
C ALA A 76 -12.56 1.69 -33.22
N ALA A 77 -11.71 2.49 -32.57
CA ALA A 77 -10.53 3.06 -33.20
C ALA A 77 -9.41 2.02 -33.36
N GLY A 78 -8.65 2.16 -34.45
CA GLY A 78 -7.44 1.38 -34.71
C GLY A 78 -6.26 1.87 -33.85
N ALA A 79 -5.06 1.90 -34.43
CA ALA A 79 -3.89 2.44 -33.74
C ALA A 79 -3.96 3.98 -33.57
N ALA A 80 -3.57 4.47 -32.41
CA ALA A 80 -3.54 5.89 -32.09
C ALA A 80 -2.16 6.35 -31.57
N TRP A 81 -1.74 7.57 -31.91
CA TRP A 81 -0.53 8.16 -31.33
C TRP A 81 -0.70 8.48 -29.84
N ILE A 82 0.36 8.21 -29.06
CA ILE A 82 0.52 8.61 -27.66
C ILE A 82 1.78 9.47 -27.47
N GLY A 83 1.87 10.14 -26.33
CA GLY A 83 2.89 11.15 -26.04
C GLY A 83 4.26 10.60 -25.68
N LEU A 84 4.71 9.49 -26.28
CA LEU A 84 5.96 8.82 -25.99
C LEU A 84 6.89 8.85 -27.22
N ARG A 85 8.10 9.39 -27.05
CA ARG A 85 9.07 9.62 -28.13
C ARG A 85 10.50 9.27 -27.71
N LEU A 86 11.27 8.74 -28.66
CA LEU A 86 12.72 8.59 -28.57
C LEU A 86 13.37 9.59 -29.53
N GLU A 87 14.23 10.44 -28.98
CA GLU A 87 14.95 11.45 -29.75
C GLU A 87 16.06 10.85 -30.60
N ARG A 88 16.40 11.52 -31.70
CA ARG A 88 17.56 11.14 -32.50
C ARG A 88 18.83 11.26 -31.66
N GLY A 89 19.71 10.26 -31.76
CA GLY A 89 20.95 10.19 -30.99
C GLY A 89 20.81 9.47 -29.64
N HIS A 90 19.58 9.20 -29.17
CA HIS A 90 19.34 8.39 -27.99
C HIS A 90 19.09 6.94 -28.42
N CYS A 91 19.85 6.02 -27.84
CA CYS A 91 19.71 4.59 -28.11
C CYS A 91 18.72 3.96 -27.12
N MET A 92 18.02 2.91 -27.59
CA MET A 92 17.19 2.11 -26.71
C MET A 92 18.05 1.42 -25.64
N GLN A 93 17.66 1.58 -24.38
CA GLN A 93 18.35 1.00 -23.23
C GLN A 93 17.43 0.00 -22.52
N PRO A 94 17.66 -1.33 -22.65
CA PRO A 94 16.76 -2.35 -22.08
C PRO A 94 16.55 -2.23 -20.57
N GLN A 95 17.58 -1.78 -19.86
CA GLN A 95 17.61 -1.68 -18.39
C GLN A 95 16.99 -0.38 -17.86
N GLU A 96 16.73 0.61 -18.73
CA GLU A 96 16.12 1.88 -18.33
C GLU A 96 14.58 1.82 -18.42
N PRO A 97 13.85 2.59 -17.58
CA PRO A 97 12.41 2.74 -17.70
C PRO A 97 12.02 3.20 -19.11
N LEU A 98 10.90 2.69 -19.61
CA LEU A 98 10.37 2.99 -20.95
C LEU A 98 11.36 2.72 -22.10
N ARG A 99 12.43 1.94 -21.86
CA ARG A 99 13.47 1.63 -22.85
C ARG A 99 14.20 2.87 -23.40
N GLY A 100 14.27 3.95 -22.60
CA GLY A 100 14.90 5.23 -22.97
C GLY A 100 13.97 6.20 -23.72
N PHE A 101 12.71 5.85 -23.94
CA PHE A 101 11.70 6.78 -24.46
C PHE A 101 11.27 7.78 -23.37
N THR A 102 10.87 8.97 -23.78
CA THR A 102 10.46 10.06 -22.87
C THR A 102 9.05 10.57 -23.18
N TRP A 103 8.32 10.92 -22.12
CA TRP A 103 7.00 11.53 -22.23
C TRP A 103 7.11 13.01 -22.61
N VAL A 104 6.33 13.46 -23.59
CA VAL A 104 6.36 14.85 -24.07
C VAL A 104 5.85 15.86 -23.05
N ALA A 105 4.93 15.43 -22.19
CA ALA A 105 4.24 16.29 -21.24
C ALA A 105 4.84 16.22 -19.82
N GLY A 106 6.07 15.73 -19.64
CA GLY A 106 6.70 15.63 -18.32
C GLY A 106 5.99 14.64 -17.38
N GLY A 107 5.63 13.46 -17.87
CA GLY A 107 5.05 12.40 -17.04
C GLY A 107 6.06 11.81 -16.06
N GLU A 108 5.55 11.22 -14.97
CA GLU A 108 6.35 10.44 -14.02
C GLU A 108 7.17 9.37 -14.78
N PRO A 109 8.50 9.27 -14.54
CA PRO A 109 9.32 8.17 -15.05
C PRO A 109 8.95 6.88 -14.31
N GLY A 110 7.80 6.31 -14.67
CA GLY A 110 7.36 5.00 -14.19
C GLY A 110 7.97 3.85 -14.99
N ASN A 111 7.99 2.66 -14.39
CA ASN A 111 8.35 1.41 -15.08
C ASN A 111 7.21 0.83 -15.91
N TYR A 112 6.01 1.43 -15.86
CA TYR A 112 4.85 0.91 -16.57
C TYR A 112 5.09 0.96 -18.08
N SER A 113 5.05 -0.21 -18.72
CA SER A 113 5.09 -0.33 -20.17
C SER A 113 4.34 -1.58 -20.63
N ALA A 114 3.81 -1.53 -21.85
CA ALA A 114 3.02 -2.60 -22.44
C ALA A 114 3.48 -2.91 -23.86
N TRP A 115 4.80 -2.99 -24.08
CA TRP A 115 5.39 -3.28 -25.37
C TRP A 115 4.94 -4.65 -25.92
N LEU A 116 4.36 -4.67 -27.12
CA LEU A 116 3.94 -5.93 -27.78
C LEU A 116 5.09 -6.69 -28.42
N ALA A 117 6.15 -5.98 -28.74
CA ALA A 117 7.40 -6.51 -29.25
C ALA A 117 8.53 -5.58 -28.81
N GLU A 118 9.75 -6.13 -28.74
CA GLU A 118 10.91 -5.32 -28.39
C GLU A 118 11.12 -4.23 -29.46
N PRO A 119 11.25 -2.94 -29.06
CA PRO A 119 11.45 -1.85 -30.00
C PRO A 119 12.71 -2.05 -30.85
N GLN A 120 12.68 -1.58 -32.09
CA GLN A 120 13.85 -1.69 -32.97
C GLN A 120 15.04 -0.89 -32.40
N VAL A 121 16.19 -1.55 -32.21
CA VAL A 121 17.43 -0.93 -31.72
C VAL A 121 17.96 0.04 -32.78
N THR A 122 17.53 1.30 -32.74
CA THR A 122 18.01 2.35 -33.64
C THR A 122 18.22 3.65 -32.89
N CYS A 123 19.40 4.26 -33.05
CA CYS A 123 19.71 5.59 -32.50
C CYS A 123 19.74 6.68 -33.60
N LEU A 124 19.54 6.27 -34.86
CA LEU A 124 19.74 7.11 -36.03
C LEU A 124 18.49 7.92 -36.41
N SER A 125 17.32 7.54 -35.90
CA SER A 125 16.03 8.13 -36.27
C SER A 125 15.15 8.34 -35.05
N THR A 126 14.30 9.37 -35.08
CA THR A 126 13.28 9.57 -34.05
C THR A 126 12.21 8.48 -34.15
N ARG A 127 11.91 7.85 -33.01
CA ARG A 127 10.88 6.81 -32.89
C ARG A 127 9.75 7.33 -32.00
N CYS A 128 8.53 6.99 -32.34
CA CYS A 128 7.33 7.39 -31.62
C CYS A 128 6.45 6.17 -31.37
N VAL A 129 5.64 6.21 -30.32
CA VAL A 129 4.89 5.04 -29.88
C VAL A 129 3.41 5.17 -30.19
N THR A 130 2.83 4.04 -30.58
CA THR A 130 1.42 3.89 -30.89
C THR A 130 0.77 2.96 -29.88
N LEU A 131 -0.46 3.28 -29.50
CA LEU A 131 -1.33 2.43 -28.71
C LEU A 131 -2.26 1.70 -29.68
N GLN A 132 -2.35 0.37 -29.59
CA GLN A 132 -3.22 -0.43 -30.44
C GLN A 132 -3.85 -1.60 -29.67
N PRO A 133 -5.03 -2.09 -30.07
CA PRO A 133 -5.59 -3.33 -29.53
C PRO A 133 -4.72 -4.52 -29.96
N ALA A 134 -4.35 -5.38 -29.01
CA ALA A 134 -3.59 -6.59 -29.25
C ALA A 134 -4.42 -7.83 -28.87
N GLY A 135 -4.39 -8.83 -29.75
CA GLY A 135 -5.00 -10.14 -29.51
C GLY A 135 -6.54 -10.18 -29.51
N PRO A 136 -7.13 -11.38 -29.32
CA PRO A 136 -8.59 -11.58 -29.27
C PRO A 136 -9.25 -10.94 -28.04
N ASP A 137 -8.51 -10.77 -26.94
CA ASP A 137 -8.98 -10.11 -25.71
C ASP A 137 -8.95 -8.57 -25.77
N ARG A 138 -8.53 -7.99 -26.90
CA ARG A 138 -8.39 -6.52 -27.10
C ARG A 138 -7.52 -5.82 -26.07
N THR A 139 -6.60 -6.53 -25.42
CA THR A 139 -5.61 -5.95 -24.50
C THR A 139 -4.79 -4.90 -25.23
N LEU A 140 -4.68 -3.68 -24.71
CA LEU A 140 -3.88 -2.65 -25.36
C LEU A 140 -2.38 -2.97 -25.27
N GLY A 141 -1.66 -2.63 -26.32
CA GLY A 141 -0.21 -2.69 -26.30
C GLY A 141 0.47 -1.63 -27.16
N TRP A 142 1.76 -1.47 -26.92
CA TRP A 142 2.60 -0.42 -27.46
C TRP A 142 3.45 -0.94 -28.60
N VAL A 143 3.51 -0.17 -29.68
CA VAL A 143 4.37 -0.46 -30.85
C VAL A 143 5.12 0.79 -31.25
N ASP A 144 6.44 0.68 -31.41
CA ASP A 144 7.28 1.76 -31.87
C ASP A 144 7.28 1.89 -33.40
N ARG A 145 7.23 3.13 -33.89
CA ARG A 145 7.15 3.47 -35.31
C ARG A 145 7.98 4.72 -35.61
N SER A 146 8.22 4.99 -36.89
CA SER A 146 8.77 6.27 -37.31
C SER A 146 7.78 7.39 -36.96
N CYS A 147 8.24 8.45 -36.31
CA CYS A 147 7.40 9.63 -36.00
C CYS A 147 6.84 10.33 -37.24
N ARG A 148 7.41 10.05 -38.43
CA ARG A 148 6.95 10.57 -39.73
C ARG A 148 5.80 9.76 -40.34
N ALA A 149 5.55 8.54 -39.85
CA ALA A 149 4.40 7.77 -40.30
C ALA A 149 3.11 8.52 -39.94
N THR A 150 2.08 8.37 -40.75
CA THR A 150 0.74 8.87 -40.43
C THR A 150 -0.06 7.77 -39.73
N LEU A 151 -0.97 8.18 -38.83
CA LEU A 151 -1.95 7.28 -38.22
C LEU A 151 -3.32 7.93 -38.27
N PRO A 152 -4.39 7.12 -38.32
CA PRO A 152 -5.76 7.62 -38.42
C PRO A 152 -6.29 8.24 -37.12
N ALA A 153 -5.55 8.14 -36.01
CA ALA A 153 -5.99 8.64 -34.72
C ALA A 153 -4.84 9.05 -33.80
N PHE A 154 -5.16 9.89 -32.82
CA PHE A 154 -4.25 10.28 -31.75
C PHE A 154 -5.03 10.65 -30.49
N LEU A 155 -4.39 10.44 -29.33
CA LEU A 155 -4.97 10.70 -28.02
C LEU A 155 -4.36 11.97 -27.42
N CYS A 156 -5.20 12.93 -27.05
CA CYS A 156 -4.76 14.09 -26.28
C CYS A 156 -5.14 13.94 -24.81
N LYS A 157 -4.29 14.44 -23.90
CA LYS A 157 -4.57 14.63 -22.48
C LYS A 157 -4.57 16.11 -22.15
N PHE A 158 -5.60 16.55 -21.42
CA PHE A 158 -5.75 17.89 -20.89
C PHE A 158 -5.80 17.81 -19.36
N SER A 159 -4.93 18.58 -18.69
CA SER A 159 -4.91 18.66 -17.23
C SER A 159 -5.60 19.94 -16.77
N PHE A 160 -6.29 19.89 -15.63
CA PHE A 160 -7.01 21.03 -15.07
C PHE A 160 -6.99 21.01 -13.53
N GLN A 161 -7.37 22.13 -12.91
CA GLN A 161 -7.36 22.29 -11.45
C GLN A 161 -8.50 21.56 -10.73
N GLY A 162 -9.64 21.33 -11.40
CA GLY A 162 -10.71 20.46 -10.93
C GLY A 162 -11.92 20.47 -11.87
N MET A 163 -12.99 19.77 -11.45
CA MET A 163 -14.19 19.52 -12.26
C MET A 163 -15.47 19.76 -11.47
N CYS A 164 -16.50 20.20 -12.19
CA CYS A 164 -17.87 20.12 -11.73
C CYS A 164 -18.43 18.71 -11.97
N GLY A 165 -19.34 18.28 -11.10
CA GLY A 165 -20.13 17.08 -11.31
C GLY A 165 -21.06 17.17 -12.53
N PRO A 166 -21.77 16.08 -12.87
CA PRO A 166 -22.75 16.11 -13.94
C PRO A 166 -23.81 17.19 -13.67
N LEU A 167 -24.27 17.86 -14.73
CA LEU A 167 -25.32 18.86 -14.60
C LEU A 167 -26.68 18.17 -14.55
N TRP A 168 -27.40 18.38 -13.45
CA TRP A 168 -28.75 17.84 -13.27
C TRP A 168 -29.79 18.84 -13.79
N LEU A 169 -30.68 18.35 -14.65
CA LEU A 169 -31.86 19.10 -15.09
C LEU A 169 -33.06 18.75 -14.20
N GLY A 170 -33.81 19.76 -13.77
CA GLY A 170 -35.03 19.62 -12.97
C GLY A 170 -36.25 19.12 -13.74
N GLY A 171 -36.16 19.03 -15.06
CA GLY A 171 -37.27 18.75 -15.96
C GLY A 171 -36.78 18.25 -17.32
N PRO A 172 -37.70 17.95 -18.26
CA PRO A 172 -37.34 17.46 -19.57
C PRO A 172 -36.51 18.50 -20.34
N GLY A 173 -35.36 18.06 -20.84
CA GLY A 173 -34.44 18.91 -21.58
C GLY A 173 -33.21 18.15 -22.04
N ARG A 174 -32.35 18.82 -22.81
CA ARG A 174 -31.06 18.29 -23.27
C ARG A 174 -29.93 19.21 -22.85
N VAL A 175 -28.82 18.62 -22.43
CA VAL A 175 -27.59 19.36 -22.12
C VAL A 175 -26.53 19.07 -23.17
N SER A 176 -25.83 20.11 -23.60
CA SER A 176 -24.57 20.02 -24.32
C SER A 176 -23.47 20.75 -23.56
N TYR A 177 -22.34 20.09 -23.36
CA TYR A 177 -21.17 20.64 -22.71
C TYR A 177 -20.15 21.05 -23.76
N VAL A 178 -19.57 22.25 -23.62
CA VAL A 178 -18.45 22.74 -24.40
C VAL A 178 -17.28 22.97 -23.45
N THR A 179 -16.24 22.15 -23.55
CA THR A 179 -15.06 22.22 -22.69
C THR A 179 -14.15 23.40 -23.09
N PRO A 180 -13.26 23.88 -22.19
CA PRO A 180 -12.32 24.96 -22.50
C PRO A 180 -11.38 24.65 -23.67
N PHE A 181 -11.13 23.37 -23.93
CA PHE A 181 -10.29 22.86 -25.01
C PHE A 181 -11.08 22.60 -26.31
N GLY A 182 -12.27 23.18 -26.44
CA GLY A 182 -13.03 23.25 -27.70
C GLY A 182 -13.77 21.98 -28.08
N VAL A 183 -14.01 21.06 -27.14
CA VAL A 183 -14.76 19.83 -27.42
C VAL A 183 -16.20 19.97 -26.95
N SER A 184 -17.14 19.61 -27.83
CA SER A 184 -18.58 19.57 -27.53
C SER A 184 -19.05 18.13 -27.34
N SER A 185 -19.72 17.84 -26.22
CA SER A 185 -20.29 16.51 -25.95
C SER A 185 -21.54 16.64 -25.06
N PRO A 186 -22.60 15.84 -25.30
CA PRO A 186 -23.75 15.77 -24.40
C PRO A 186 -23.57 14.78 -23.24
N ARG A 187 -22.48 14.02 -23.19
CA ARG A 187 -22.28 12.88 -22.25
C ARG A 187 -21.04 13.05 -21.38
N LEU A 188 -20.84 14.24 -20.83
CA LEU A 188 -19.70 14.50 -19.95
C LEU A 188 -20.04 14.09 -18.51
N ALA A 189 -19.41 13.02 -18.01
CA ALA A 189 -19.64 12.53 -16.65
C ALA A 189 -19.09 13.48 -15.57
N ALA A 190 -18.04 14.25 -15.91
CA ALA A 190 -17.48 15.31 -15.10
C ALA A 190 -16.95 16.42 -16.00
N ALA A 191 -17.23 17.67 -15.65
CA ALA A 191 -16.97 18.83 -16.48
C ALA A 191 -15.76 19.63 -15.97
N PRO A 192 -14.67 19.76 -16.75
CA PRO A 192 -13.51 20.57 -16.38
C PRO A 192 -13.87 22.01 -16.04
N PHE A 193 -13.08 22.64 -15.16
CA PHE A 193 -13.14 24.08 -14.91
C PHE A 193 -13.18 24.88 -16.22
N GLY A 194 -14.11 25.82 -16.32
CA GLY A 194 -14.34 26.64 -17.52
C GLY A 194 -15.24 26.00 -18.57
N THR A 195 -15.76 24.78 -18.35
CA THR A 195 -16.74 24.17 -19.26
C THR A 195 -18.05 24.95 -19.23
N LEU A 196 -18.56 25.29 -20.42
CA LEU A 196 -19.88 25.89 -20.62
C LEU A 196 -20.90 24.77 -20.85
N ALA A 197 -21.96 24.73 -20.05
CA ALA A 197 -23.08 23.86 -20.31
C ALA A 197 -24.27 24.66 -20.83
N GLU A 198 -24.82 24.22 -21.95
CA GLU A 198 -26.04 24.72 -22.54
C GLU A 198 -27.17 23.72 -22.28
N ALA A 199 -28.22 24.15 -21.59
CA ALA A 199 -29.40 23.37 -21.28
C ALA A 199 -30.60 23.87 -22.08
N VAL A 200 -31.11 23.04 -23.00
CA VAL A 200 -32.32 23.30 -23.78
C VAL A 200 -33.49 22.60 -23.10
N CYS A 201 -34.32 23.37 -22.40
CA CYS A 201 -35.49 22.86 -21.69
C CYS A 201 -36.71 22.75 -22.63
N GLU A 202 -37.50 21.69 -22.51
CA GLU A 202 -38.76 21.59 -23.25
C GLU A 202 -39.75 22.67 -22.79
N GLY A 203 -40.30 23.44 -23.74
CA GLY A 203 -41.25 24.52 -23.45
C GLY A 203 -40.63 25.86 -23.01
N ALA A 204 -39.31 25.95 -22.86
CA ALA A 204 -38.63 27.21 -22.58
C ALA A 204 -38.50 28.09 -23.83
N LYS A 205 -38.46 29.42 -23.64
CA LYS A 205 -38.28 30.41 -24.72
C LYS A 205 -36.84 30.45 -25.29
N GLY A 206 -35.89 29.76 -24.67
CA GLY A 206 -34.50 29.71 -25.10
C GLY A 206 -33.63 28.82 -24.19
N PRO A 207 -32.37 28.57 -24.57
CA PRO A 207 -31.43 27.79 -23.77
C PRO A 207 -31.01 28.53 -22.50
N ALA A 208 -30.81 27.77 -21.42
CA ALA A 208 -30.17 28.24 -20.20
C ALA A 208 -28.68 27.87 -20.23
N PHE A 209 -27.83 28.73 -19.66
CA PHE A 209 -26.38 28.51 -19.65
C PHE A 209 -25.85 28.51 -18.23
N THR A 210 -24.88 27.62 -17.97
CA THR A 210 -24.12 27.62 -16.73
C THR A 210 -22.66 27.31 -17.01
N LEU A 211 -21.76 27.83 -16.17
CA LEU A 211 -20.32 27.68 -16.33
C LEU A 211 -19.75 26.94 -15.11
N CYS A 212 -18.89 25.95 -15.36
CA CYS A 212 -18.14 25.32 -14.28
C CYS A 212 -17.07 26.29 -13.73
N LYS A 213 -17.24 26.72 -12.47
CA LYS A 213 -16.34 27.66 -11.78
C LYS A 213 -15.74 27.05 -10.52
N GLY A 214 -14.62 27.61 -10.06
CA GLY A 214 -13.94 27.25 -8.81
C GLY A 214 -12.52 27.84 -8.77
N PRO A 215 -11.76 27.60 -7.69
CA PRO A 215 -12.22 27.00 -6.44
C PRO A 215 -13.14 27.94 -5.66
N LEU A 216 -14.25 27.42 -5.13
CA LEU A 216 -15.16 28.15 -4.24
C LEU A 216 -14.60 28.22 -2.82
N GLU A 217 -15.11 29.13 -1.98
CA GLU A 217 -14.81 29.14 -0.55
C GLU A 217 -15.26 27.79 0.05
N GLY A 218 -14.31 26.92 0.40
CA GLY A 218 -14.57 25.52 0.77
C GLY A 218 -13.89 24.46 -0.11
N GLY A 219 -13.16 24.87 -1.16
CA GLY A 219 -12.23 23.98 -1.89
C GLY A 219 -12.82 23.15 -3.02
N GLY A 220 -13.97 23.54 -3.59
CA GLY A 220 -14.67 22.78 -4.64
C GLY A 220 -14.94 23.55 -5.94
N PHE A 221 -15.44 22.84 -6.95
CA PHE A 221 -15.89 23.38 -8.23
C PHE A 221 -17.38 23.15 -8.40
N ALA A 222 -18.12 24.14 -8.91
CA ALA A 222 -19.56 24.03 -9.11
C ALA A 222 -20.05 24.84 -10.30
N TRP A 223 -21.26 24.48 -10.75
CA TRP A 223 -21.97 25.18 -11.80
C TRP A 223 -22.43 26.57 -11.32
N HIS A 224 -22.20 27.59 -12.13
CA HIS A 224 -22.58 28.96 -11.84
C HIS A 224 -23.29 29.63 -13.04
N PRO A 225 -24.49 30.21 -12.87
CA PRO A 225 -25.24 30.29 -11.61
C PRO A 225 -25.66 28.90 -11.09
N PRO A 226 -25.68 28.69 -9.75
CA PRO A 226 -26.06 27.42 -9.15
C PRO A 226 -27.59 27.24 -9.19
N GLY A 227 -28.05 25.98 -9.17
CA GLY A 227 -29.46 25.62 -9.08
C GLY A 227 -29.91 24.64 -10.17
N PRO A 228 -31.12 24.08 -10.01
CA PRO A 228 -31.68 23.15 -10.99
C PRO A 228 -32.02 23.91 -12.27
N LEU A 229 -31.36 23.55 -13.37
CA LEU A 229 -31.68 24.05 -14.70
C LEU A 229 -32.90 23.31 -15.24
N CYS A 230 -33.78 23.98 -15.98
CA CYS A 230 -35.08 23.43 -16.38
C CYS A 230 -35.97 23.05 -15.18
N PRO A 231 -36.29 23.97 -14.25
CA PRO A 231 -37.12 23.64 -13.09
C PRO A 231 -38.49 23.12 -13.56
N ALA A 232 -38.78 21.85 -13.27
CA ALA A 232 -40.13 21.32 -13.25
C ALA A 232 -40.61 21.25 -11.79
N SER A 233 -41.89 20.98 -11.57
CA SER A 233 -42.39 20.85 -10.21
C SER A 233 -41.75 19.66 -9.48
N CYS A 234 -41.74 19.63 -8.15
CA CYS A 234 -41.26 18.48 -7.36
C CYS A 234 -41.96 17.16 -7.75
N ALA A 235 -43.19 17.22 -8.28
CA ALA A 235 -43.91 16.06 -8.83
C ALA A 235 -43.23 15.40 -10.04
N HIS A 236 -42.35 16.11 -10.74
CA HIS A 236 -41.63 15.64 -11.92
C HIS A 236 -40.14 15.51 -11.60
N SER A 237 -39.63 14.28 -11.65
CA SER A 237 -38.21 13.97 -11.41
C SER A 237 -37.64 14.59 -10.11
N ASN A 238 -38.48 14.69 -9.08
CA ASN A 238 -38.13 15.33 -7.80
C ASN A 238 -37.58 16.76 -7.98
N GLY A 239 -38.05 17.49 -9.00
CA GLY A 239 -37.60 18.87 -9.26
C GLY A 239 -36.11 19.01 -9.60
N GLY A 240 -35.43 17.90 -9.90
CA GLY A 240 -33.97 17.85 -10.11
C GLY A 240 -33.16 17.63 -8.84
N CYS A 241 -33.79 17.45 -7.68
CA CYS A 241 -33.11 17.19 -6.41
C CYS A 241 -32.72 15.72 -6.26
N GLN A 242 -31.52 15.43 -5.74
CA GLN A 242 -31.09 14.05 -5.51
C GLN A 242 -31.90 13.36 -4.41
N GLN A 243 -32.29 14.07 -3.35
CA GLN A 243 -33.02 13.50 -2.21
C GLN A 243 -34.40 14.15 -2.01
N LEU A 244 -34.47 15.37 -1.47
CA LEU A 244 -35.75 16.00 -1.12
C LEU A 244 -35.94 17.34 -1.85
N CYS A 245 -37.07 17.47 -2.55
CA CYS A 245 -37.50 18.70 -3.20
C CYS A 245 -38.57 19.40 -2.37
N LEU A 246 -38.43 20.72 -2.20
CA LEU A 246 -39.40 21.56 -1.49
C LEU A 246 -39.95 22.65 -2.41
N GLU A 247 -41.28 22.71 -2.48
CA GLU A 247 -42.05 23.76 -3.12
C GLU A 247 -42.81 24.57 -2.07
N GLU A 248 -42.44 25.83 -1.91
CA GLU A 248 -43.17 26.77 -1.06
C GLU A 248 -43.88 27.84 -1.92
N PRO A 249 -45.12 28.23 -1.58
CA PRO A 249 -45.83 29.26 -2.32
C PRO A 249 -45.04 30.58 -2.37
N GLY A 250 -44.71 31.03 -3.58
CA GLY A 250 -44.01 32.30 -3.81
C GLY A 250 -42.48 32.25 -3.66
N GLN A 251 -41.89 31.07 -3.40
CA GLN A 251 -40.44 30.88 -3.42
C GLN A 251 -40.01 29.99 -4.61
N PRO A 252 -38.77 30.16 -5.11
CA PRO A 252 -38.22 29.20 -6.05
C PRO A 252 -38.08 27.83 -5.36
N LEU A 253 -38.28 26.79 -6.14
CA LEU A 253 -38.03 25.40 -5.72
C LEU A 253 -36.61 25.26 -5.17
N ARG A 254 -36.48 24.53 -4.05
CA ARG A 254 -35.19 24.29 -3.39
C ARG A 254 -34.99 22.81 -3.05
N CYS A 255 -33.76 22.35 -3.16
CA CYS A 255 -33.37 21.01 -2.75
C CYS A 255 -32.88 21.00 -1.30
N THR A 256 -33.18 19.92 -0.59
CA THR A 256 -32.72 19.65 0.77
C THR A 256 -32.32 18.18 0.89
N CYS A 257 -31.52 17.86 1.90
CA CYS A 257 -30.96 16.53 2.09
C CYS A 257 -31.48 15.89 3.38
N GLN A 258 -31.50 14.56 3.41
CA GLN A 258 -31.80 13.76 4.59
C GLN A 258 -30.70 13.95 5.65
N PRO A 259 -30.99 13.70 6.94
CA PRO A 259 -29.99 13.81 8.01
C PRO A 259 -28.71 13.01 7.71
N GLY A 260 -27.56 13.62 7.98
CA GLY A 260 -26.23 13.06 7.66
C GLY A 260 -25.76 13.31 6.23
N TYR A 261 -26.50 14.09 5.45
CA TYR A 261 -26.08 14.59 4.15
C TYR A 261 -26.14 16.12 4.13
N ILE A 262 -25.18 16.73 3.43
CA ILE A 262 -25.12 18.16 3.19
C ILE A 262 -25.42 18.45 1.71
N LEU A 263 -26.09 19.58 1.45
CA LEU A 263 -26.37 20.00 0.08
C LEU A 263 -25.06 20.35 -0.62
N GLY A 264 -24.82 19.70 -1.74
CA GLY A 264 -23.68 19.92 -2.60
C GLY A 264 -23.71 21.33 -3.21
N PRO A 265 -22.57 21.78 -3.78
CA PRO A 265 -22.44 23.14 -4.27
C PRO A 265 -23.24 23.40 -5.56
N ASP A 266 -23.75 22.35 -6.20
CA ASP A 266 -24.70 22.42 -7.31
C ASP A 266 -26.15 22.74 -6.86
N MET A 267 -26.38 22.82 -5.54
CA MET A 267 -27.69 23.04 -4.92
C MET A 267 -28.74 21.98 -5.26
N ALA A 268 -28.31 20.78 -5.67
CA ALA A 268 -29.19 19.69 -6.10
C ALA A 268 -28.73 18.32 -5.59
N SER A 269 -27.43 18.06 -5.59
CA SER A 269 -26.85 16.82 -5.06
C SER A 269 -26.71 16.87 -3.54
N CYS A 270 -26.75 15.72 -2.90
CA CYS A 270 -26.56 15.52 -1.47
C CYS A 270 -25.29 14.70 -1.23
N LEU A 271 -24.29 15.34 -0.65
CA LEU A 271 -23.02 14.73 -0.29
C LEU A 271 -23.11 14.20 1.14
N LEU A 272 -22.46 13.07 1.41
CA LEU A 272 -22.39 12.56 2.78
C LEU A 272 -21.63 13.57 3.65
N GLU A 273 -22.19 13.90 4.80
CA GLU A 273 -21.53 14.79 5.75
C GLU A 273 -20.24 14.12 6.26
N ASP A 274 -19.12 14.84 6.20
CA ASP A 274 -17.84 14.31 6.66
C ASP A 274 -17.75 14.37 8.20
N ALA A 275 -18.42 13.41 8.83
CA ALA A 275 -18.36 13.23 10.28
C ALA A 275 -16.97 12.76 10.77
N CYS A 276 -16.08 12.34 9.87
CA CYS A 276 -14.72 11.89 10.18
C CYS A 276 -13.69 13.03 10.22
N HIS A 277 -14.04 14.24 9.77
CA HIS A 277 -13.15 15.41 9.76
C HIS A 277 -12.49 15.71 11.13
N SER A 278 -13.17 15.40 12.23
CA SER A 278 -12.65 15.60 13.60
C SER A 278 -11.78 14.46 14.15
N ASN A 279 -11.47 13.46 13.33
CA ASN A 279 -10.82 12.21 13.70
C ASN A 279 -11.39 11.57 14.99
N PRO A 280 -12.68 11.19 15.00
CA PRO A 280 -13.38 10.75 16.20
C PRO A 280 -13.03 9.33 16.68
N CYS A 281 -12.24 8.58 15.91
CA CYS A 281 -11.91 7.17 16.09
C CYS A 281 -10.44 7.00 16.50
N GLN A 282 -10.13 5.99 17.30
CA GLN A 282 -8.74 5.55 17.53
C GLN A 282 -8.22 4.70 16.35
N GLY A 283 -9.11 3.95 15.69
CA GLY A 283 -8.83 3.21 14.46
C GLY A 283 -9.24 3.97 13.20
N SER A 284 -9.64 3.24 12.16
CA SER A 284 -10.13 3.83 10.90
C SER A 284 -11.55 4.38 11.05
N CYS A 285 -11.80 5.60 10.56
CA CYS A 285 -13.14 6.21 10.54
C CYS A 285 -13.79 6.05 9.17
N GLN A 286 -15.03 5.53 9.13
CA GLN A 286 -15.84 5.48 7.92
C GLN A 286 -17.11 6.32 8.10
N PRO A 287 -17.33 7.36 7.26
CA PRO A 287 -18.54 8.17 7.38
C PRO A 287 -19.77 7.34 6.99
N ARG A 288 -20.87 7.55 7.71
CA ARG A 288 -22.16 6.86 7.52
C ARG A 288 -23.30 7.88 7.53
N PRO A 289 -24.44 7.62 6.88
CA PRO A 289 -25.61 8.48 7.00
C PRO A 289 -25.99 8.62 8.47
N GLY A 290 -25.95 9.85 8.98
CA GLY A 290 -26.26 10.19 10.38
C GLY A 290 -25.07 10.11 11.35
N GLY A 291 -23.83 9.94 10.87
CA GLY A 291 -22.64 9.95 11.72
C GLY A 291 -21.43 9.24 11.10
N PHE A 292 -20.78 8.38 11.88
CA PHE A 292 -19.61 7.62 11.46
C PHE A 292 -19.55 6.27 12.17
N GLU A 293 -18.77 5.35 11.62
CA GLU A 293 -18.46 4.05 12.19
C GLU A 293 -16.95 3.91 12.33
N CYS A 294 -16.47 3.50 13.51
CA CYS A 294 -15.06 3.24 13.74
C CYS A 294 -14.76 1.76 13.50
N ILE A 295 -13.68 1.48 12.77
CA ILE A 295 -13.22 0.14 12.44
C ILE A 295 -11.83 -0.03 13.05
N CYS A 296 -11.67 -1.10 13.82
CA CYS A 296 -10.41 -1.45 14.46
C CYS A 296 -9.53 -2.31 13.55
N GLU A 297 -8.23 -2.22 13.74
CA GLU A 297 -7.26 -3.07 13.08
C GLU A 297 -7.36 -4.52 13.60
N THR A 298 -6.81 -5.47 12.83
CA THR A 298 -6.75 -6.88 13.24
C THR A 298 -6.04 -7.03 14.59
N GLY A 299 -6.55 -7.88 15.49
CA GLY A 299 -6.05 -8.01 16.86
C GLY A 299 -6.71 -7.04 17.86
N TYR A 300 -7.64 -6.18 17.40
CA TYR A 300 -8.40 -5.29 18.26
C TYR A 300 -9.90 -5.43 18.05
N VAL A 301 -10.67 -5.13 19.09
CA VAL A 301 -12.13 -5.07 19.08
C VAL A 301 -12.63 -3.69 19.46
N LEU A 302 -13.77 -3.30 18.88
CA LEU A 302 -14.36 -2.00 19.14
C LEU A 302 -14.89 -1.95 20.59
N ALA A 303 -14.47 -0.93 21.32
CA ALA A 303 -14.94 -0.67 22.68
C ALA A 303 -16.45 -0.35 22.69
N PRO A 304 -17.14 -0.51 23.83
CA PRO A 304 -18.56 -0.19 23.96
C PRO A 304 -18.92 1.27 23.66
N ASP A 305 -17.94 2.18 23.71
CA ASP A 305 -18.11 3.58 23.31
C ASP A 305 -18.15 3.80 21.79
N GLY A 306 -17.91 2.75 21.01
CA GLY A 306 -17.92 2.77 19.55
C GLY A 306 -16.77 3.54 18.92
N ARG A 307 -15.73 3.91 19.69
CA ARG A 307 -14.65 4.82 19.24
C ARG A 307 -13.25 4.28 19.47
N ARG A 308 -13.03 3.61 20.59
CA ARG A 308 -11.71 3.07 20.96
C ARG A 308 -11.56 1.64 20.47
N CYS A 309 -10.31 1.25 20.25
CA CYS A 309 -9.94 -0.11 19.90
C CYS A 309 -9.23 -0.74 21.08
N LEU A 310 -9.80 -1.82 21.59
CA LEU A 310 -9.27 -2.58 22.71
C LEU A 310 -8.54 -3.80 22.18
N ASP A 311 -7.37 -4.04 22.72
CA ASP A 311 -6.55 -5.19 22.40
C ASP A 311 -7.30 -6.49 22.73
N VAL A 312 -7.21 -7.48 21.83
CA VAL A 312 -7.75 -8.82 22.05
C VAL A 312 -6.67 -9.66 22.69
N ASP A 313 -6.92 -10.13 23.91
CA ASP A 313 -5.98 -11.03 24.57
C ASP A 313 -6.12 -12.45 24.00
N GLU A 314 -5.30 -12.80 23.00
CA GLU A 314 -5.32 -14.12 22.41
C GLU A 314 -4.79 -15.21 23.34
N CYS A 315 -4.05 -14.86 24.40
CA CYS A 315 -3.52 -15.85 25.35
C CYS A 315 -4.62 -16.54 26.18
N LEU A 316 -5.81 -15.95 26.27
CA LEU A 316 -6.96 -16.55 26.94
C LEU A 316 -7.42 -17.87 26.29
N GLU A 317 -7.18 -18.04 24.99
CA GLU A 317 -7.50 -19.28 24.25
C GLU A 317 -6.35 -20.30 24.26
N GLY A 318 -5.21 -19.99 24.89
CA GLY A 318 -4.04 -20.87 24.98
C GLY A 318 -3.42 -21.25 23.63
N PRO A 319 -3.00 -20.29 22.78
CA PRO A 319 -2.51 -20.57 21.44
C PRO A 319 -1.07 -21.11 21.39
N CYS A 320 -0.31 -21.01 22.48
CA CYS A 320 1.09 -21.40 22.58
C CYS A 320 1.25 -22.77 23.28
N GLN A 321 2.26 -23.54 22.87
CA GLN A 321 2.60 -24.81 23.54
C GLN A 321 3.15 -24.63 24.96
N HIS A 322 3.96 -23.57 25.17
CA HIS A 322 4.55 -23.25 26.47
C HIS A 322 3.99 -21.92 26.98
N GLU A 323 4.79 -20.86 27.06
CA GLU A 323 4.39 -19.59 27.65
C GLU A 323 3.85 -18.63 26.58
N CYS A 324 2.78 -17.91 26.90
CA CYS A 324 2.11 -16.94 26.04
C CYS A 324 2.17 -15.56 26.68
N HIS A 325 2.60 -14.57 25.91
CA HIS A 325 2.60 -13.16 26.31
C HIS A 325 1.74 -12.36 25.34
N ASN A 326 0.65 -11.80 25.86
CA ASN A 326 -0.20 -10.91 25.09
C ASN A 326 0.54 -9.59 24.79
N THR A 327 0.38 -9.07 23.59
CA THR A 327 1.01 -7.84 23.12
C THR A 327 -0.04 -6.98 22.40
N ALA A 328 0.21 -5.68 22.21
CA ALA A 328 -0.79 -4.84 21.55
C ALA A 328 -0.98 -5.26 20.07
N GLY A 329 -2.15 -5.82 19.74
CA GLY A 329 -2.58 -6.27 18.42
C GLY A 329 -2.17 -7.69 18.03
N SER A 330 -1.55 -8.45 18.94
CA SER A 330 -1.05 -9.81 18.69
C SER A 330 -0.60 -10.45 20.01
N PHE A 331 -0.09 -11.67 19.96
CA PHE A 331 0.61 -12.30 21.07
C PHE A 331 1.98 -12.83 20.63
N THR A 332 2.81 -13.18 21.61
CA THR A 332 4.11 -13.84 21.40
C THR A 332 4.19 -15.11 22.25
N CYS A 333 4.76 -16.18 21.67
CA CYS A 333 5.02 -17.43 22.39
C CYS A 333 6.50 -17.54 22.73
N THR A 334 6.80 -17.99 23.94
CA THR A 334 8.15 -18.27 24.42
C THR A 334 8.27 -19.73 24.84
N CYS A 335 9.41 -20.33 24.49
CA CYS A 335 9.72 -21.70 24.88
C CYS A 335 10.51 -21.71 26.19
N GLN A 336 10.32 -22.77 26.98
CA GLN A 336 11.15 -23.04 28.15
C GLN A 336 12.63 -23.23 27.74
N PRO A 337 13.59 -23.05 28.66
CA PRO A 337 15.01 -23.32 28.39
C PRO A 337 15.24 -24.73 27.82
N GLY A 338 16.15 -24.86 26.86
CA GLY A 338 16.40 -26.13 26.13
C GLY A 338 15.43 -26.41 24.98
N TYR A 339 14.53 -25.47 24.65
CA TYR A 339 13.60 -25.60 23.53
C TYR A 339 13.66 -24.37 22.61
N ARG A 340 13.49 -24.60 21.31
CA ARG A 340 13.40 -23.56 20.28
C ARG A 340 12.03 -23.48 19.64
N LEU A 341 11.64 -22.25 19.30
CA LEU A 341 10.38 -21.95 18.64
C LEU A 341 10.39 -22.47 17.19
N THR A 342 9.38 -23.27 16.82
CA THR A 342 9.30 -23.95 15.52
C THR A 342 7.85 -23.90 14.97
N GLY A 343 7.71 -24.08 13.65
CA GLY A 343 6.42 -24.18 12.96
C GLY A 343 5.85 -22.83 12.48
N PRO A 344 4.80 -22.85 11.63
CA PRO A 344 4.19 -21.64 11.10
C PRO A 344 3.56 -20.82 12.23
N GLY A 345 3.93 -19.55 12.32
CA GLY A 345 3.46 -18.64 13.37
C GLY A 345 4.11 -18.83 14.73
N GLY A 346 5.17 -19.63 14.86
CA GLY A 346 6.00 -19.69 16.06
C GLY A 346 5.24 -20.11 17.33
N ARG A 347 4.37 -21.12 17.24
CA ARG A 347 3.51 -21.54 18.37
C ARG A 347 3.97 -22.83 19.06
N HIS A 348 4.87 -23.58 18.43
CA HIS A 348 5.34 -24.87 18.91
C HIS A 348 6.79 -24.76 19.36
N CYS A 349 7.13 -25.57 20.34
CA CYS A 349 8.47 -25.65 20.91
C CYS A 349 9.06 -27.03 20.63
N HIS A 350 10.21 -27.04 19.99
CA HIS A 350 10.98 -28.24 19.70
C HIS A 350 12.22 -28.26 20.59
N ASP A 351 12.51 -29.43 21.14
CA ASP A 351 13.70 -29.69 21.94
C ASP A 351 14.99 -29.33 21.17
N GLU A 352 15.93 -28.63 21.81
CA GLU A 352 17.23 -28.37 21.21
C GLU A 352 18.14 -29.57 21.44
N ASP A 353 18.51 -30.30 20.39
CA ASP A 353 19.42 -31.43 20.52
C ASP A 353 20.87 -30.95 20.66
N GLU A 354 21.36 -30.82 21.90
CA GLU A 354 22.73 -30.41 22.17
C GLU A 354 23.75 -31.48 21.77
N CYS A 355 23.34 -32.75 21.63
CA CYS A 355 24.18 -33.84 21.16
C CYS A 355 24.41 -33.84 19.64
N ALA A 356 23.58 -33.12 18.89
CA ALA A 356 23.81 -32.88 17.46
C ALA A 356 25.00 -31.92 17.22
N GLN A 357 25.42 -31.16 18.24
CA GLN A 357 26.60 -30.31 18.16
C GLN A 357 27.88 -31.09 18.52
N PRO A 358 28.91 -31.08 17.66
CA PRO A 358 30.16 -31.76 17.96
C PRO A 358 30.91 -31.04 19.10
N GLY A 359 31.34 -31.81 20.11
CA GLY A 359 32.14 -31.31 21.22
C GLY A 359 31.36 -30.96 22.50
N THR A 360 30.03 -31.17 22.53
CA THR A 360 29.19 -30.94 23.72
C THR A 360 29.56 -31.85 24.89
N CYS A 361 29.92 -33.11 24.62
CA CYS A 361 30.35 -34.08 25.63
C CYS A 361 31.71 -34.70 25.28
N PRO A 362 32.52 -35.09 26.28
CA PRO A 362 33.85 -35.66 26.06
C PRO A 362 33.82 -37.05 25.40
N GLN A 363 32.77 -37.85 25.63
CA GLN A 363 32.68 -39.21 25.09
C GLN A 363 31.28 -39.58 24.59
N LEU A 364 30.30 -39.81 25.48
CA LEU A 364 28.91 -40.12 25.11
C LEU A 364 28.01 -38.93 25.47
N CYS A 365 27.05 -38.63 24.60
CA CYS A 365 26.02 -37.63 24.80
C CYS A 365 24.64 -38.28 24.65
N LEU A 366 23.73 -37.99 25.58
CA LEU A 366 22.34 -38.41 25.58
C LEU A 366 21.46 -37.16 25.60
N ASN A 367 20.71 -36.93 24.52
CA ASN A 367 19.76 -35.83 24.45
C ASN A 367 18.52 -36.15 25.29
N LEU A 368 18.05 -35.19 26.09
CA LEU A 368 16.89 -35.30 26.96
C LEU A 368 15.93 -34.13 26.68
N PRO A 369 14.61 -34.25 26.92
CA PRO A 369 13.72 -33.12 26.75
C PRO A 369 14.12 -31.92 27.66
N GLY A 370 14.53 -30.81 27.04
CA GLY A 370 14.98 -29.57 27.67
C GLY A 370 16.42 -29.56 28.19
N SER A 371 17.21 -30.62 27.94
CA SER A 371 18.59 -30.72 28.44
C SER A 371 19.38 -31.87 27.79
N PHE A 372 20.64 -32.05 28.18
CA PHE A 372 21.43 -33.22 27.78
C PHE A 372 22.21 -33.79 28.95
N GLN A 373 22.64 -35.04 28.81
CA GLN A 373 23.51 -35.72 29.76
C GLN A 373 24.76 -36.27 29.09
N CYS A 374 25.92 -35.95 29.64
CA CYS A 374 27.18 -36.55 29.24
C CYS A 374 27.49 -37.80 30.06
N ALA A 375 28.01 -38.83 29.39
CA ALA A 375 28.48 -40.06 30.02
C ALA A 375 29.86 -40.45 29.50
N CYS A 376 30.61 -41.19 30.33
CA CYS A 376 31.87 -41.79 29.93
C CYS A 376 31.63 -43.22 29.40
N ARG A 377 32.47 -43.65 28.46
CA ARG A 377 32.55 -45.03 27.98
C ARG A 377 32.94 -45.96 29.14
N PRO A 378 32.59 -47.26 29.08
CA PRO A 378 33.13 -48.24 30.01
C PRO A 378 34.67 -48.17 30.08
N GLY A 379 35.24 -48.35 31.27
CA GLY A 379 36.68 -48.16 31.54
C GLY A 379 37.09 -46.71 31.86
N TYR A 380 36.16 -45.75 31.83
CA TYR A 380 36.41 -44.35 32.17
C TYR A 380 35.50 -43.85 33.31
N GLN A 381 36.01 -42.92 34.12
CA GLN A 381 35.28 -42.26 35.20
C GLN A 381 35.22 -40.73 34.99
N PRO A 382 34.17 -40.06 35.49
CA PRO A 382 34.03 -38.62 35.36
C PRO A 382 35.12 -37.88 36.17
N GLY A 383 35.94 -37.10 35.48
CA GLY A 383 36.97 -36.23 36.04
C GLY A 383 36.65 -34.75 35.85
N GLY A 384 35.42 -34.33 36.16
CA GLY A 384 34.91 -33.00 35.85
C GLY A 384 34.46 -32.92 34.39
N ASP A 385 35.09 -32.03 33.60
CA ASP A 385 34.76 -31.80 32.18
C ASP A 385 35.36 -32.86 31.23
N THR A 386 36.04 -33.88 31.77
CA THR A 386 36.72 -34.92 30.98
C THR A 386 36.46 -36.32 31.54
N CYS A 387 36.57 -37.33 30.67
CA CYS A 387 36.53 -38.73 31.07
C CYS A 387 37.96 -39.23 31.28
N LEU A 388 38.27 -39.61 32.52
CA LEU A 388 39.57 -40.13 32.90
C LEU A 388 39.57 -41.65 32.83
N ASP A 389 40.63 -42.19 32.27
CA ASP A 389 40.88 -43.63 32.23
C ASP A 389 40.95 -44.19 33.66
N VAL A 390 40.25 -45.29 33.90
CA VAL A 390 40.28 -45.98 35.19
C VAL A 390 41.45 -46.95 35.17
N ASP A 391 42.47 -46.75 36.01
CA ASP A 391 43.55 -47.74 36.12
C ASP A 391 43.07 -48.97 36.91
N GLU A 392 42.63 -50.00 36.19
CA GLU A 392 42.15 -51.22 36.80
C GLU A 392 43.30 -52.01 37.46
N CYS A 393 44.55 -51.82 37.05
CA CYS A 393 45.72 -52.51 37.62
C CYS A 393 45.95 -52.16 39.09
N LEU A 394 45.49 -50.99 39.55
CA LEU A 394 45.57 -50.59 40.97
C LEU A 394 44.79 -51.53 41.91
N ARG A 395 43.83 -52.29 41.38
CA ARG A 395 43.06 -53.29 42.14
C ARG A 395 43.68 -54.69 42.12
N ASN A 396 44.86 -54.85 41.50
CA ASN A 396 45.54 -56.13 41.28
C ASN A 396 44.63 -57.22 40.68
N PRO A 397 43.97 -56.99 39.54
CA PRO A 397 43.03 -57.95 38.93
C PRO A 397 43.74 -59.17 38.30
N CYS A 398 45.04 -59.08 38.03
CA CYS A 398 45.81 -60.09 37.31
C CYS A 398 46.67 -60.97 38.26
N PRO A 399 46.87 -62.26 37.94
CA PRO A 399 47.83 -63.13 38.63
C PRO A 399 49.30 -62.84 38.28
N GLY A 400 49.56 -62.06 37.21
CA GLY A 400 50.89 -61.61 36.77
C GLY A 400 50.96 -60.09 36.61
N PRO A 401 52.02 -59.55 35.96
CA PRO A 401 52.14 -58.12 35.70
C PRO A 401 50.92 -57.59 34.92
N CYS A 402 50.35 -56.46 35.37
CA CYS A 402 49.21 -55.81 34.73
C CYS A 402 49.66 -54.58 33.94
N ARG A 403 49.08 -54.38 32.75
CA ARG A 403 49.30 -53.19 31.92
C ARG A 403 47.98 -52.45 31.72
N ASN A 404 47.92 -51.22 32.23
CA ASN A 404 46.77 -50.34 32.01
C ASN A 404 46.75 -49.81 30.56
N LEU A 405 45.59 -49.77 29.93
CA LEU A 405 45.36 -49.29 28.57
C LEU A 405 44.20 -48.27 28.58
N PRO A 406 44.12 -47.35 27.61
CA PRO A 406 42.98 -46.44 27.53
C PRO A 406 41.65 -47.21 27.36
N GLY A 407 40.81 -47.18 28.39
CA GLY A 407 39.49 -47.79 28.49
C GLY A 407 39.48 -49.29 28.85
N SER A 408 40.62 -49.88 29.20
CA SER A 408 40.74 -51.32 29.51
C SER A 408 42.10 -51.66 30.15
N PHE A 409 42.33 -52.92 30.51
CA PHE A 409 43.63 -53.37 30.96
C PHE A 409 43.98 -54.73 30.36
N GLU A 410 45.26 -55.06 30.32
CA GLU A 410 45.75 -56.34 29.83
C GLU A 410 46.62 -57.03 30.88
N CYS A 411 46.34 -58.30 31.14
CA CYS A 411 47.16 -59.14 32.01
C CYS A 411 48.29 -59.80 31.22
N LEU A 412 49.53 -59.61 31.66
CA LEU A 412 50.68 -60.33 31.12
C LEU A 412 50.85 -61.66 31.88
N CYS A 413 50.55 -62.76 31.18
CA CYS A 413 50.54 -64.08 31.80
C CYS A 413 51.96 -64.65 31.98
N PRO A 414 52.26 -65.24 33.16
CA PRO A 414 53.54 -65.93 33.39
C PRO A 414 53.65 -67.21 32.54
N PRO A 415 54.86 -67.76 32.35
CA PRO A 415 55.10 -68.95 31.54
C PRO A 415 54.20 -70.13 31.95
N GLY A 416 53.48 -70.72 30.98
CA GLY A 416 52.50 -71.81 31.22
C GLY A 416 51.04 -71.36 31.33
N PHE A 417 50.74 -70.07 31.17
CA PHE A 417 49.39 -69.52 31.11
C PHE A 417 49.20 -68.72 29.82
N LEU A 418 48.04 -68.86 29.18
CA LEU A 418 47.60 -68.05 28.04
C LEU A 418 46.65 -66.95 28.50
N PRO A 419 46.67 -65.77 27.85
CA PRO A 419 45.66 -64.74 28.11
C PRO A 419 44.27 -65.27 27.77
N GLN A 420 43.28 -64.85 28.54
CA GLN A 420 41.87 -65.13 28.28
C GLN A 420 41.37 -64.32 27.07
N GLU A 421 40.29 -64.75 26.41
CA GLU A 421 39.75 -64.12 25.18
C GLU A 421 39.45 -62.62 25.33
N ASP A 422 39.10 -62.19 26.54
CA ASP A 422 38.83 -60.79 26.88
C ASP A 422 40.09 -60.02 27.30
N GLY A 423 41.25 -60.65 27.46
CA GLY A 423 42.52 -60.02 27.84
C GLY A 423 42.65 -59.66 29.33
N HIS A 424 41.59 -59.87 30.12
CA HIS A 424 41.48 -59.46 31.53
C HIS A 424 41.83 -60.58 32.53
N GLY A 425 42.41 -61.69 32.06
CA GLY A 425 42.74 -62.84 32.89
C GLY A 425 43.73 -63.81 32.24
N CYS A 426 44.25 -64.77 33.02
CA CYS A 426 45.21 -65.78 32.56
C CYS A 426 44.67 -67.19 32.83
N ARG A 427 44.66 -68.06 31.82
CA ARG A 427 44.23 -69.46 31.92
C ARG A 427 45.41 -70.40 31.70
N ALA A 428 45.54 -71.42 32.55
CA ALA A 428 46.62 -72.41 32.44
C ALA A 428 46.56 -73.19 31.11
N THR A 429 47.70 -73.40 30.46
CA THR A 429 47.78 -74.30 29.29
C THR A 429 47.58 -75.74 29.73
N PRO A 430 46.63 -76.51 29.17
CA PRO A 430 46.49 -77.92 29.50
C PRO A 430 47.66 -78.71 28.91
N THR A 431 48.56 -79.22 29.76
CA THR A 431 49.51 -80.27 29.40
C THR A 431 48.78 -81.61 29.29
N ALA A 432 48.90 -82.28 28.13
CA ALA A 432 48.17 -83.50 27.81
C ALA A 432 48.66 -84.73 28.60
N ARG A 433 47.79 -85.31 29.44
CA ARG A 433 47.32 -86.72 29.44
C ARG A 433 46.57 -87.03 30.74
N GLU A 434 45.25 -87.21 30.65
CA GLU A 434 44.54 -88.48 30.92
C GLU A 434 43.05 -88.26 30.67
N GLU A 435 42.51 -88.97 29.68
CA GLU A 435 41.06 -89.23 29.53
C GLU A 435 40.65 -90.23 30.63
N PRO A 436 39.39 -90.28 31.10
CA PRO A 436 38.31 -90.76 30.21
C PRO A 436 36.88 -90.23 30.44
N ALA A 437 36.11 -90.34 29.37
CA ALA A 437 34.74 -90.88 29.27
C ALA A 437 33.55 -90.05 29.79
N GLY A 438 32.62 -89.78 28.86
CA GLY A 438 31.22 -89.44 29.16
C GLY A 438 30.49 -88.74 28.01
N THR A 439 30.01 -89.52 27.04
CA THR A 439 29.01 -89.19 25.99
C THR A 439 27.59 -89.09 26.57
N PRO A 440 26.52 -88.76 25.80
CA PRO A 440 26.41 -88.02 24.51
C PRO A 440 25.26 -86.97 24.50
N GLU A 441 24.99 -86.41 23.30
CA GLU A 441 23.63 -86.11 22.79
C GLU A 441 22.91 -84.83 23.29
N THR A 442 22.19 -84.01 22.51
CA THR A 442 21.86 -83.91 21.06
C THR A 442 21.20 -82.54 20.82
N THR A 443 21.10 -82.15 19.55
CA THR A 443 20.03 -81.32 18.90
C THR A 443 19.91 -79.83 19.30
N SER A 444 20.07 -78.83 18.42
CA SER A 444 19.56 -78.55 17.07
C SER A 444 18.21 -77.80 17.03
N ILE A 445 18.29 -76.52 16.63
CA ILE A 445 17.44 -75.74 15.70
C ILE A 445 16.07 -75.15 16.16
N LEU A 446 15.79 -74.00 15.51
CA LEU A 446 14.53 -73.33 15.14
C LEU A 446 13.97 -72.31 16.15
N GLN A 447 14.02 -71.01 15.84
CA GLN A 447 13.22 -70.22 14.87
C GLN A 447 11.83 -69.79 15.39
N THR A 448 11.61 -68.49 15.23
CA THR A 448 10.39 -67.79 14.82
C THR A 448 9.24 -67.52 15.79
N ALA A 449 8.94 -66.21 15.80
CA ALA A 449 7.66 -65.57 15.55
C ALA A 449 6.69 -65.33 16.72
N GLY A 450 6.06 -64.15 16.64
CA GLY A 450 4.66 -64.00 17.02
C GLY A 450 4.41 -63.15 18.26
N ALA A 451 4.08 -61.88 18.02
CA ALA A 451 3.37 -60.99 18.93
C ALA A 451 1.90 -61.50 19.17
N PRO A 452 0.93 -60.77 19.76
CA PRO A 452 0.91 -59.67 20.77
C PRO A 452 -0.25 -59.83 21.84
N TRP A 453 -0.50 -58.78 22.63
CA TRP A 453 -1.70 -58.42 23.45
C TRP A 453 -2.00 -59.14 24.79
N THR A 454 -2.05 -58.38 25.90
CA THR A 454 -3.28 -57.91 26.61
C THR A 454 -3.04 -57.60 28.09
N THR A 455 -3.41 -56.37 28.47
CA THR A 455 -4.03 -55.87 29.72
C THR A 455 -4.11 -56.78 30.96
N SER A 456 -3.72 -56.26 32.14
CA SER A 456 -4.68 -55.94 33.22
C SER A 456 -4.05 -55.24 34.45
N THR A 457 -4.66 -54.10 34.80
CA THR A 457 -4.96 -53.52 36.13
C THR A 457 -4.07 -53.74 37.37
N ARG A 458 -3.70 -52.61 38.01
CA ARG A 458 -4.04 -52.32 39.42
C ARG A 458 -3.88 -50.83 39.76
N SER A 459 -4.98 -50.19 40.16
CA SER A 459 -4.99 -49.07 41.11
C SER A 459 -4.99 -49.63 42.55
N PRO A 460 -4.72 -48.80 43.57
CA PRO A 460 -5.86 -48.18 44.24
C PRO A 460 -5.68 -46.69 44.60
N SER A 461 -6.84 -46.11 44.81
CA SER A 461 -7.26 -44.77 45.20
C SER A 461 -6.84 -44.36 46.61
N ALA A 462 -6.62 -43.06 46.82
CA ALA A 462 -7.10 -42.33 48.00
C ALA A 462 -7.17 -40.80 47.72
N THR A 463 -8.36 -40.24 47.87
CA THR A 463 -8.72 -38.81 47.99
C THR A 463 -9.46 -38.66 49.34
N PRO A 464 -9.96 -37.47 49.76
CA PRO A 464 -9.48 -36.10 49.67
C PRO A 464 -9.55 -35.39 51.05
N SER A 465 -9.17 -34.10 51.14
CA SER A 465 -9.70 -33.21 52.19
C SER A 465 -9.80 -31.76 51.73
N ARG A 466 -10.71 -31.05 52.39
CA ARG A 466 -11.55 -29.92 51.99
C ARG A 466 -11.33 -28.77 52.98
N MET A 467 -11.30 -27.51 52.53
CA MET A 467 -11.69 -26.27 53.26
C MET A 467 -11.33 -25.05 52.37
N MET A 468 -12.27 -24.22 51.89
CA MET A 468 -13.14 -23.17 52.50
C MET A 468 -12.60 -21.74 52.27
N LEU A 469 -13.50 -20.90 51.73
CA LEU A 469 -13.42 -19.44 51.50
C LEU A 469 -13.28 -18.62 52.80
N PRO A 470 -12.98 -17.31 52.69
CA PRO A 470 -14.06 -16.33 52.92
C PRO A 470 -14.08 -15.11 51.96
N ALA A 471 -15.12 -14.29 52.19
CA ALA A 471 -15.80 -13.27 51.38
C ALA A 471 -15.21 -11.83 51.52
N PRO A 472 -15.80 -10.80 50.88
CA PRO A 472 -15.16 -9.51 50.57
C PRO A 472 -15.48 -8.37 51.55
N THR A 473 -14.74 -7.27 51.45
CA THR A 473 -15.01 -5.99 52.13
C THR A 473 -14.91 -4.81 51.17
N ALA A 474 -15.94 -3.96 51.21
CA ALA A 474 -16.04 -2.65 50.60
C ALA A 474 -15.64 -1.55 51.60
N LEU A 475 -15.01 -0.46 51.14
CA LEU A 475 -15.27 0.95 51.48
C LEU A 475 -14.12 1.86 51.00
N GLY A 476 -14.43 3.09 50.57
CA GLY A 476 -13.47 4.21 50.66
C GLY A 476 -13.43 5.15 49.45
N SER A 477 -14.42 6.04 49.36
CA SER A 477 -14.31 7.32 48.66
C SER A 477 -13.51 8.27 49.56
N ASP A 478 -12.53 8.99 49.01
CA ASP A 478 -12.10 10.25 49.62
C ASP A 478 -11.75 11.28 48.54
N HIS A 479 -12.24 12.48 48.78
CA HIS A 479 -12.24 13.65 47.93
C HIS A 479 -11.55 14.74 48.75
N SER A 480 -10.43 15.28 48.29
CA SER A 480 -9.87 16.51 48.84
C SER A 480 -9.19 17.33 47.76
N PRO A 481 -9.62 18.59 47.55
CA PRO A 481 -8.90 19.56 46.73
C PRO A 481 -7.99 20.42 47.62
N GLU A 482 -6.69 20.44 47.34
CA GLU A 482 -5.79 21.44 47.93
C GLU A 482 -5.94 22.78 47.19
N HIS A 483 -6.42 23.78 47.91
CA HIS A 483 -6.28 25.18 47.54
C HIS A 483 -4.99 25.77 48.14
N GLY A 484 -4.17 26.38 47.28
CA GLY A 484 -3.58 27.67 47.59
C GLY A 484 -2.05 27.71 47.72
N ALA A 485 -1.38 28.15 46.64
CA ALA A 485 -0.28 29.13 46.69
C ALA A 485 0.27 29.42 45.27
N ASP A 486 -0.37 30.27 44.46
CA ASP A 486 0.29 30.80 43.23
C ASP A 486 -0.29 32.14 42.71
N GLY A 487 -0.78 33.00 43.61
CA GLY A 487 -1.31 34.32 43.26
C GLY A 487 -0.32 35.29 42.56
N PRO A 488 0.96 35.40 42.96
CA PRO A 488 1.85 36.41 42.37
C PRO A 488 2.53 35.97 41.06
N ARG A 489 2.56 34.67 40.73
CA ARG A 489 3.18 34.17 39.48
C ARG A 489 2.26 34.26 38.28
N LEU A 490 0.96 34.05 38.47
CA LEU A 490 -0.03 34.16 37.40
C LEU A 490 -0.09 35.59 36.83
N LEU A 491 -0.01 36.61 37.69
CA LEU A 491 -0.01 38.02 37.28
C LEU A 491 1.21 38.35 36.39
N LEU A 492 2.38 37.81 36.72
CA LEU A 492 3.61 38.00 35.94
C LEU A 492 3.48 37.37 34.54
N TYR A 493 2.91 36.17 34.44
CA TYR A 493 2.65 35.52 33.15
C TYR A 493 1.61 36.28 32.31
N TYR A 494 0.57 36.84 32.93
CA TYR A 494 -0.40 37.68 32.23
C TYR A 494 0.22 38.97 31.69
N ILE A 495 1.10 39.63 32.46
CA ILE A 495 1.80 40.84 32.03
C ILE A 495 2.77 40.52 30.88
N LEU A 496 3.58 39.46 31.00
CA LEU A 496 4.49 39.01 29.94
C LEU A 496 3.72 38.60 28.67
N GLY A 497 2.64 37.84 28.81
CA GLY A 497 1.79 37.42 27.68
C GLY A 497 1.15 38.61 26.96
N SER A 498 0.68 39.59 27.72
CA SER A 498 0.12 40.83 27.15
C SER A 498 1.17 41.65 26.41
N LEU A 499 2.39 41.72 26.93
CA LEU A 499 3.50 42.47 26.32
C LEU A 499 3.96 41.81 25.02
N VAL A 500 4.02 40.48 24.98
CA VAL A 500 4.30 39.72 23.74
C VAL A 500 3.18 39.93 22.71
N ALA A 501 1.91 39.86 23.12
CA ALA A 501 0.78 40.11 22.22
C ALA A 501 0.81 41.53 21.62
N ILE A 502 1.14 42.55 22.42
CA ILE A 502 1.28 43.93 21.94
C ILE A 502 2.44 44.06 20.94
N LEU A 503 3.58 43.41 21.18
CA LEU A 503 4.72 43.43 20.25
C LEU A 503 4.39 42.73 18.92
N VAL A 504 3.64 41.63 18.94
CA VAL A 504 3.17 40.94 17.73
C VAL A 504 2.21 41.83 16.93
N LEU A 505 1.28 42.52 17.61
CA LEU A 505 0.35 43.45 16.95
C LEU A 505 1.08 44.67 16.35
N LEU A 506 2.10 45.20 17.03
CA LEU A 506 2.93 46.28 16.50
C LEU A 506 3.73 45.83 15.27
N ALA A 507 4.30 44.62 15.30
CA ALA A 507 4.99 44.06 14.14
C ALA A 507 4.03 43.88 12.95
N PHE A 508 2.82 43.37 13.18
CA PHE A 508 1.80 43.23 12.14
C PHE A 508 1.37 44.59 11.57
N ALA A 509 1.19 45.60 12.43
CA ALA A 509 0.87 46.97 12.00
C ALA A 509 2.00 47.58 11.14
N LEU A 510 3.27 47.36 11.50
CA LEU A 510 4.43 47.81 10.72
C LEU A 510 4.51 47.11 9.37
N VAL A 511 4.21 45.81 9.31
CA VAL A 511 4.12 45.06 8.04
C VAL A 511 2.99 45.60 7.16
N MET A 512 1.82 45.88 7.73
CA MET A 512 0.70 46.48 6.99
C MET A 512 1.03 47.89 6.49
N LEU A 513 1.74 48.71 7.28
CA LEU A 513 2.26 50.01 6.86
C LEU A 513 3.28 49.88 5.72
N ALA A 514 4.18 48.90 5.79
CA ALA A 514 5.14 48.60 4.72
C ALA A 514 4.43 48.13 3.43
N CYS A 515 3.40 47.29 3.56
CA CYS A 515 2.57 46.84 2.43
C CYS A 515 1.80 48.00 1.80
N ARG A 516 1.18 48.88 2.59
CA ARG A 516 0.51 50.10 2.08
C ARG A 516 1.49 51.04 1.38
N LYS A 517 2.71 51.19 1.90
CA LYS A 517 3.76 52.01 1.27
C LYS A 517 4.25 51.40 -0.05
N ARG A 518 4.30 50.07 -0.16
CA ARG A 518 4.60 49.36 -1.42
C ARG A 518 3.44 49.45 -2.43
N ALA A 519 2.19 49.38 -1.97
CA ALA A 519 1.00 49.55 -2.81
C ALA A 519 0.92 50.97 -3.40
N ALA A 520 1.13 52.01 -2.58
CA ALA A 520 1.18 53.41 -3.03
C ALA A 520 2.32 53.70 -4.03
N LYS A 521 3.38 52.87 -4.04
CA LYS A 521 4.48 52.98 -5.00
C LYS A 521 4.17 52.33 -6.35
N ARG A 522 3.21 51.39 -6.42
CA ARG A 522 2.75 50.74 -7.67
C ARG A 522 1.76 51.59 -8.48
N GLU A 523 1.10 52.56 -7.87
CA GLU A 523 0.08 53.40 -8.53
C GLU A 523 0.65 54.46 -9.50
N LYS A 524 1.98 54.58 -9.66
CA LYS A 524 2.63 55.52 -10.58
C LYS A 524 3.07 54.95 -11.93
N GLN A 525 2.76 53.68 -12.25
CA GLN A 525 2.95 53.17 -13.61
C GLN A 525 1.65 53.30 -14.42
N PRO A 526 1.65 53.97 -15.59
CA PRO A 526 0.46 54.10 -16.42
C PRO A 526 0.05 52.72 -16.97
N ALA A 527 -1.25 52.45 -16.91
CA ALA A 527 -1.87 51.17 -17.26
C ALA A 527 -1.53 50.73 -18.70
N LYS A 528 -0.95 49.53 -18.83
CA LYS A 528 -0.97 48.75 -20.06
C LYS A 528 -2.13 47.74 -19.96
N SER A 529 -3.03 47.83 -20.93
CA SER A 529 -3.97 46.83 -21.46
C SER A 529 -4.22 45.56 -20.62
N ALA A 530 -5.50 45.32 -20.30
CA ALA A 530 -6.03 44.17 -19.55
C ALA A 530 -6.01 42.84 -20.34
N ALA A 531 -4.83 42.37 -20.75
CA ALA A 531 -4.64 41.07 -21.41
C ALA A 531 -3.63 40.13 -20.73
N ASP A 532 -2.92 40.57 -19.67
CA ASP A 532 -1.77 39.81 -19.12
C ASP A 532 -1.99 39.21 -17.71
N ASN A 533 -3.23 39.08 -17.21
CA ASN A 533 -3.46 38.56 -15.84
C ASN A 533 -3.68 37.03 -15.74
N TYR A 534 -3.19 36.25 -16.71
CA TYR A 534 -3.11 34.79 -16.55
C TYR A 534 -1.64 34.35 -16.65
N CYS A 535 -0.94 34.37 -15.52
CA CYS A 535 0.34 33.66 -15.40
C CYS A 535 0.07 32.17 -15.19
N TRP A 536 0.17 31.42 -16.29
CA TRP A 536 0.50 30.00 -16.29
C TRP A 536 1.97 29.86 -15.85
N VAL A 537 2.25 28.98 -14.87
CA VAL A 537 3.61 28.66 -14.43
C VAL A 537 4.00 27.31 -15.05
N PRO A 538 4.92 27.25 -16.02
CA PRO A 538 5.62 26.01 -16.32
C PRO A 538 6.67 25.74 -15.24
N GLU A 539 6.69 24.53 -14.71
CA GLU A 539 7.84 24.02 -13.96
C GLU A 539 9.09 24.11 -14.85
N GLN A 540 10.14 24.78 -14.36
CA GLN A 540 11.45 24.75 -14.98
C GLN A 540 12.27 23.58 -14.41
N PRO A 541 13.02 22.84 -15.25
CA PRO A 541 14.06 21.95 -14.75
C PRO A 541 15.28 22.77 -14.31
N GLU A 542 15.76 22.52 -13.09
CA GLU A 542 17.01 23.08 -12.58
C GLU A 542 18.18 22.67 -13.48
N SER A 543 18.82 23.66 -14.11
CA SER A 543 20.09 23.49 -14.81
C SER A 543 21.24 23.87 -13.88
N HIS A 544 21.93 22.87 -13.33
CA HIS A 544 23.27 23.04 -12.80
C HIS A 544 24.29 22.44 -13.77
N GLY A 545 24.94 23.31 -14.54
CA GLY A 545 26.23 23.09 -15.17
C GLY A 545 26.94 24.44 -15.25
N GLY A 546 28.19 24.62 -14.83
CA GLY A 546 29.15 23.68 -14.28
C GLY A 546 30.52 24.38 -14.16
N ALA A 547 31.54 23.53 -14.18
CA ALA A 547 32.95 23.79 -14.52
C ALA A 547 33.93 24.16 -13.39
N GLY A 548 34.93 23.28 -13.25
CA GLY A 548 36.33 23.70 -13.30
C GLY A 548 37.20 23.26 -12.12
N SER A 549 37.90 22.14 -12.28
CA SER A 549 39.17 21.87 -11.57
C SER A 549 40.25 21.62 -12.61
N GLU A 550 41.16 22.58 -12.78
CA GLU A 550 42.62 22.39 -12.69
C GLU A 550 43.38 23.64 -13.18
N ARG A 551 44.12 24.26 -12.25
CA ARG A 551 45.54 24.60 -12.43
C ARG A 551 46.20 24.64 -11.05
N ARG A 552 47.25 23.81 -10.94
CA ARG A 552 48.24 23.60 -9.87
C ARG A 552 47.87 22.73 -8.68
#